data_AF-A0AAV4UIP7-F1
#
_entry.id   AF-A0AAV4UIP7-F1
#
_cell.length_a   1.000
_cell.length_b   1.000
_cell.length_c   1.000
_cell.angle_alpha   90.00
_cell.angle_beta   90.00
_cell.angle_gamma   90.00
#
_symmetry.space_group_name_H-M   'P 1'
#
loop_
_entity.id
_entity.type
_entity.pdbx_description
1 polymer ?
#
loop_
_entity_poly.entity_id
_entity_poly.type
_entity_poly.pdbx_seq_one_letter_code
_entity_poly.pdbx_strand_id
1 'polypeptide(L)'
;MESEDFSDVGFTNVGLKARSPEGHAARAMHIKGDEYIWVEIQEKTFKNWVNEQIRPLGMSITNLATDFSDGLKLIALIEVLQKRKLKKIRKPLNQHQCLENVQTALQAMASDNIKLVNIGKY
;
A
#
# COMPACT_ATOMS: atom_id res chain seq x y z
N MET A 1 -35.13 12.94 -10.86
CA MET A 1 -34.14 12.02 -10.27
C MET A 1 -32.84 12.36 -10.95
N GLU A 2 -32.01 13.14 -10.25
CA GLU A 2 -30.79 13.74 -10.77
C GLU A 2 -29.80 12.65 -11.19
N SER A 3 -29.24 12.80 -12.39
CA SER A 3 -28.12 12.01 -12.89
C SER A 3 -26.84 12.55 -12.25
N GLU A 4 -26.33 11.88 -11.22
CA GLU A 4 -25.04 12.22 -10.64
C GLU A 4 -23.92 11.84 -11.62
N ASP A 5 -23.19 12.86 -12.07
CA ASP A 5 -22.02 12.75 -12.94
C ASP A 5 -20.80 12.36 -12.09
N PHE A 6 -20.34 11.13 -12.25
CA PHE A 6 -19.20 10.56 -11.52
C PHE A 6 -17.84 10.85 -12.19
N SER A 7 -17.73 11.95 -12.95
CA SER A 7 -16.53 12.30 -13.71
C SER A 7 -15.29 12.65 -12.87
N ASP A 8 -15.38 12.73 -11.53
CA ASP A 8 -14.28 13.21 -10.67
C ASP A 8 -13.46 12.13 -9.95
N VAL A 9 -13.80 10.84 -10.10
CA VAL A 9 -12.94 9.79 -9.54
C VAL A 9 -11.83 9.50 -10.53
N GLY A 10 -10.69 10.18 -10.36
CA GLY A 10 -9.49 10.01 -11.18
C GLY A 10 -8.95 8.58 -11.18
N PHE A 11 -9.53 7.72 -12.03
CA PHE A 11 -9.09 6.35 -12.23
C PHE A 11 -7.86 6.34 -13.15
N THR A 12 -6.74 5.84 -12.64
CA THR A 12 -5.56 5.62 -13.48
C THR A 12 -5.84 4.50 -14.48
N ASN A 13 -5.31 4.61 -15.70
CA ASN A 13 -5.44 3.59 -16.77
C ASN A 13 -5.04 2.17 -16.32
N VAL A 14 -4.17 2.07 -15.31
CA VAL A 14 -3.76 0.79 -14.72
C VAL A 14 -4.89 0.15 -13.89
N GLY A 15 -5.63 0.95 -13.10
CA GLY A 15 -6.78 0.47 -12.32
C GLY A 15 -7.94 0.00 -13.20
N LEU A 16 -8.18 0.70 -14.32
CA LEU A 16 -9.15 0.30 -15.33
C LEU A 16 -8.74 -1.01 -16.03
N LYS A 17 -7.45 -1.19 -16.33
CA LYS A 17 -6.93 -2.40 -16.99
C LYS A 17 -6.90 -3.62 -16.07
N ALA A 18 -6.67 -3.44 -14.77
CA ALA A 18 -6.79 -4.51 -13.78
C ALA A 18 -8.25 -4.99 -13.60
N ARG A 19 -9.21 -4.06 -13.75
CA ARG A 19 -10.66 -4.32 -13.73
C ARG A 19 -11.23 -4.78 -15.08
N SER A 20 -10.43 -4.72 -16.15
CA SER A 20 -10.85 -5.12 -17.50
C SER A 20 -11.01 -6.64 -17.59
N PRO A 21 -11.92 -7.14 -18.44
CA PRO A 21 -12.03 -8.57 -18.75
C PRO A 21 -10.75 -9.19 -19.32
N GLU A 22 -9.77 -8.37 -19.76
CA GLU A 22 -8.49 -8.83 -20.30
C GLU A 22 -7.45 -9.20 -19.21
N GLY A 23 -7.68 -8.83 -17.94
CA GLY A 23 -6.80 -9.19 -16.83
C GLY A 23 -6.89 -10.68 -16.47
N HIS A 24 -5.75 -11.37 -16.32
CA HIS A 24 -5.70 -12.81 -16.08
C HIS A 24 -6.44 -13.25 -14.79
N ALA A 25 -6.47 -12.40 -13.75
CA ALA A 25 -7.20 -12.67 -12.51
C ALA A 25 -8.70 -12.36 -12.59
N ALA A 26 -9.11 -11.39 -13.42
CA ALA A 26 -10.49 -10.93 -13.53
C ALA A 26 -11.39 -11.93 -14.28
N ARG A 27 -10.85 -12.71 -15.23
CA ARG A 27 -11.62 -13.75 -15.95
C ARG A 27 -12.17 -14.85 -15.04
N ALA A 28 -11.53 -15.11 -13.89
CA ALA A 28 -11.93 -16.15 -12.95
C ALA A 28 -12.96 -15.66 -11.91
N MET A 29 -13.18 -14.34 -11.79
CA MET A 29 -13.99 -13.77 -10.73
C MET A 29 -15.14 -12.93 -11.31
N HIS A 30 -16.37 -13.38 -11.12
CA HIS A 30 -17.58 -12.70 -11.58
C HIS A 30 -17.95 -11.53 -10.63
N ILE A 31 -17.05 -10.54 -10.49
CA ILE A 31 -17.17 -9.40 -9.56
C ILE A 31 -17.49 -8.12 -10.34
N LYS A 32 -18.56 -8.12 -11.11
CA LYS A 32 -19.08 -6.89 -11.74
C LYS A 32 -20.16 -6.29 -10.82
N GLY A 33 -19.93 -5.06 -10.34
CA GLY A 33 -20.91 -4.28 -9.58
C GLY A 33 -20.64 -4.14 -8.08
N ASP A 34 -19.76 -4.96 -7.51
CA ASP A 34 -19.40 -4.90 -6.08
C ASP A 34 -17.99 -4.35 -5.87
N GLU A 35 -17.88 -3.02 -5.77
CA GLU A 35 -16.60 -2.36 -5.48
C GLU A 35 -16.02 -2.77 -4.12
N TYR A 36 -16.89 -3.08 -3.15
CA TYR A 36 -16.49 -3.54 -1.82
C TYR A 36 -15.70 -4.86 -1.86
N ILE A 37 -16.13 -5.82 -2.69
CA ILE A 37 -15.45 -7.11 -2.84
C ILE A 37 -14.04 -6.92 -3.41
N TRP A 38 -13.88 -6.03 -4.40
CA TRP A 38 -12.57 -5.74 -4.96
C TRP A 38 -11.63 -5.07 -3.96
N VAL A 39 -12.13 -4.17 -3.11
CA VAL A 39 -11.34 -3.55 -2.04
C VAL A 39 -10.86 -4.62 -1.06
N GLU A 40 -11.74 -5.53 -0.62
CA GLU A 40 -11.38 -6.59 0.32
C GLU A 40 -10.35 -7.57 -0.26
N ILE A 41 -10.49 -7.93 -1.54
CA ILE A 41 -9.52 -8.80 -2.23
C ILE A 41 -8.16 -8.10 -2.32
N GLN A 42 -8.12 -6.83 -2.76
CA GLN A 42 -6.87 -6.08 -2.85
C GLN A 42 -6.19 -5.95 -1.48
N GLU A 43 -6.97 -5.66 -0.43
CA GLU A 43 -6.47 -5.58 0.93
C GLU A 43 -5.82 -6.90 1.37
N LYS A 44 -6.52 -8.03 1.18
CA LYS A 44 -6.01 -9.37 1.52
C LYS A 44 -4.77 -9.72 0.72
N THR A 45 -4.78 -9.51 -0.60
CA THR A 45 -3.65 -9.79 -1.47
C THR A 45 -2.43 -8.97 -1.07
N PHE A 46 -2.60 -7.66 -0.87
CA PHE A 46 -1.49 -6.80 -0.47
C PHE A 46 -0.96 -7.16 0.92
N LYS A 47 -1.85 -7.40 1.89
CA LYS A 47 -1.45 -7.85 3.23
C LYS A 47 -0.65 -9.14 3.20
N ASN A 48 -1.10 -10.14 2.44
CA ASN A 48 -0.40 -11.41 2.31
C ASN A 48 0.98 -11.21 1.68
N TRP A 49 1.06 -10.41 0.61
CA TRP A 49 2.33 -10.09 -0.04
C TRP A 49 3.30 -9.39 0.91
N VAL A 50 2.86 -8.38 1.68
CA VAL A 50 3.70 -7.73 2.70
C VAL A 50 4.21 -8.75 3.70
N ASN A 51 3.33 -9.61 4.23
CA ASN A 51 3.69 -10.63 5.19
C ASN A 51 4.72 -11.61 4.64
N GLU A 52 4.68 -11.95 3.35
CA GLU A 52 5.73 -12.75 2.70
C GLU A 52 7.07 -12.03 2.68
N GLN A 53 7.09 -10.73 2.39
CA GLN A 53 8.34 -9.95 2.35
C GLN A 53 8.99 -9.83 3.73
N ILE A 54 8.20 -9.58 4.78
CA ILE A 54 8.75 -9.34 6.13
C ILE A 54 8.84 -10.60 7.00
N ARG A 55 8.36 -11.75 6.52
CA ARG A 55 8.48 -13.07 7.20
C ARG A 55 9.91 -13.39 7.65
N PRO A 56 10.96 -13.17 6.83
CA PRO A 56 12.34 -13.47 7.24
C PRO A 56 12.83 -12.62 8.43
N LEU A 57 12.15 -11.52 8.72
CA LEU A 57 12.46 -10.63 9.85
C LEU A 57 11.70 -11.02 11.13
N GLY A 58 10.86 -12.07 11.09
CA GLY A 58 10.00 -12.45 12.20
C GLY A 58 8.88 -11.44 12.49
N MET A 59 8.54 -10.61 11.51
CA MET A 59 7.47 -9.61 11.63
C MET A 59 6.23 -10.03 10.87
N SER A 60 5.08 -9.49 11.26
CA SER A 60 3.81 -9.66 10.56
C SER A 60 2.91 -8.43 10.71
N ILE A 61 1.97 -8.31 9.77
CA ILE A 61 0.89 -7.33 9.78
C ILE A 61 -0.46 -8.06 9.72
N THR A 62 -1.43 -7.50 10.43
CA THR A 62 -2.82 -7.94 10.50
C THR A 62 -3.76 -6.94 9.84
N ASN A 63 -3.48 -5.64 10.00
CA ASN A 63 -4.27 -4.52 9.49
C ASN A 63 -3.36 -3.46 8.86
N LEU A 64 -3.53 -3.23 7.55
CA LEU A 64 -2.73 -2.28 6.78
C LEU A 64 -2.81 -0.84 7.29
N ALA A 65 -3.94 -0.41 7.83
CA ALA A 65 -4.14 0.97 8.28
C ALA A 65 -3.40 1.27 9.60
N THR A 66 -3.34 0.29 10.50
CA THR A 66 -2.77 0.48 11.83
C THR A 66 -1.33 0.01 11.93
N ASP A 67 -0.97 -1.08 11.26
CA ASP A 67 0.34 -1.72 11.43
C ASP A 67 1.52 -0.96 10.80
N PHE A 68 1.25 -0.01 9.91
CA PHE A 68 2.27 0.86 9.33
C PHE A 68 2.39 2.22 10.01
N SER A 69 1.52 2.52 10.98
CA SER A 69 1.39 3.87 11.58
C SER A 69 2.62 4.35 12.36
N ASP A 70 3.40 3.44 12.95
CA ASP A 70 4.65 3.75 13.67
C ASP A 70 5.88 3.84 12.74
N GLY A 71 5.70 3.51 11.46
CA GLY A 71 6.70 3.48 10.41
C GLY A 71 7.70 2.31 10.48
N LEU A 72 7.72 1.50 11.54
CA LEU A 72 8.74 0.46 11.71
C LEU A 72 8.59 -0.69 10.71
N LYS A 73 7.36 -1.19 10.56
CA LYS A 73 7.06 -2.27 9.61
C LYS A 73 7.15 -1.77 8.17
N LEU A 74 6.84 -0.49 7.93
CA LEU A 74 6.99 0.13 6.62
C LEU A 74 8.46 0.19 6.23
N ILE A 75 9.32 0.69 7.12
CA ILE A 75 10.77 0.66 6.92
C ILE A 75 11.26 -0.77 6.68
N ALA A 76 10.83 -1.74 7.49
CA ALA A 76 11.25 -3.13 7.33
C ALA A 76 10.92 -3.69 5.95
N LEU A 77 9.72 -3.41 5.44
CA LEU A 77 9.31 -3.77 4.08
C LEU A 77 10.24 -3.13 3.04
N ILE A 78 10.50 -1.82 3.14
CA ILE A 78 11.38 -1.12 2.19
C ILE A 78 12.83 -1.65 2.28
N GLU A 79 13.35 -1.94 3.46
CA GLU A 79 14.69 -2.53 3.63
C GLU A 79 14.83 -3.88 2.90
N VAL A 80 13.78 -4.71 2.93
CA VAL A 80 13.76 -6.00 2.21
C VAL A 80 13.73 -5.77 0.70
N LEU A 81 12.86 -4.89 0.22
CA LEU A 81 12.69 -4.62 -1.21
C LEU A 81 13.95 -3.99 -1.82
N GLN A 82 14.57 -3.05 -1.11
CA GLN A 82 15.77 -2.32 -1.57
C GLN A 82 17.08 -3.04 -1.26
N LYS A 83 17.03 -4.10 -0.45
CA LYS A 83 18.21 -4.83 0.05
C LYS A 83 19.25 -3.92 0.71
N ARG A 84 18.81 -2.82 1.34
CA ARG A 84 19.65 -1.87 2.08
C ARG A 84 19.03 -1.53 3.43
N LYS A 85 19.87 -1.09 4.37
CA LYS A 85 19.40 -0.66 5.69
C LYS A 85 19.03 0.83 5.69
N LEU A 86 17.94 1.15 6.38
CA LEU A 86 17.48 2.53 6.57
C LEU A 86 17.65 2.93 8.03
N LYS A 87 17.80 4.24 8.27
CA LYS A 87 17.76 4.78 9.63
C LYS A 87 16.35 4.61 10.18
N LYS A 88 16.22 4.21 11.45
CA LYS A 88 14.93 4.05 12.12
C LYS A 88 15.03 4.25 13.63
N ILE A 89 14.03 4.90 14.19
CA ILE A 89 13.83 5.02 15.63
C ILE A 89 13.16 3.72 16.10
N ARG A 90 13.94 2.83 16.71
CA ARG A 90 13.50 1.47 17.09
C ARG A 90 12.36 1.41 18.11
N LYS A 91 12.19 2.48 18.89
CA LYS A 91 11.16 2.61 19.93
C LYS A 91 10.56 4.02 19.85
N PRO A 92 9.66 4.29 18.90
CA PRO A 92 8.99 5.57 18.80
C PRO A 92 8.04 5.72 20.00
N LEU A 93 8.17 6.82 20.74
CA LEU A 93 7.38 7.14 21.94
C LEU A 93 6.33 8.21 21.68
N ASN A 94 6.50 9.01 20.62
CA ASN A 94 5.61 10.10 20.27
C ASN A 94 5.32 10.14 18.76
N GLN A 95 4.28 10.88 18.38
CA GLN A 95 3.83 10.97 17.00
C GLN A 95 4.91 11.51 16.05
N HIS A 96 5.76 12.43 16.53
CA HIS A 96 6.85 12.97 15.73
C HIS A 96 7.85 11.88 15.33
N GLN A 97 8.23 10.99 16.25
CA GLN A 97 9.13 9.87 15.97
C GLN A 97 8.50 8.83 15.04
N CYS A 98 7.19 8.55 15.20
CA CYS A 98 6.46 7.70 14.25
C CYS A 98 6.48 8.31 12.83
N LEU A 99 6.19 9.61 12.73
CA LEU A 99 6.19 10.34 11.46
C LEU A 99 7.59 10.34 10.82
N GLU A 100 8.64 10.52 11.61
CA GLU A 100 10.03 10.49 11.13
C GLU A 100 10.39 9.12 10.52
N ASN A 101 9.94 8.03 11.13
CA ASN A 101 10.10 6.68 10.56
C ASN A 101 9.36 6.55 9.22
N VAL A 102 8.09 6.97 9.17
CA VAL A 102 7.27 6.93 7.95
C VAL A 102 7.93 7.76 6.84
N GLN A 103 8.36 8.99 7.16
CA GLN A 103 9.04 9.88 6.23
C GLN A 103 10.33 9.25 5.69
N THR A 104 11.11 8.59 6.55
CA THR A 104 12.33 7.90 6.11
C THR A 104 12.04 6.80 5.09
N ALA A 105 10.98 6.02 5.31
CA ALA A 105 10.58 4.99 4.34
C ALA A 105 10.11 5.62 3.01
N LEU A 106 9.30 6.67 3.05
CA LEU A 106 8.80 7.35 1.85
C LEU A 106 9.94 8.00 1.06
N GLN A 107 10.89 8.66 1.73
CA GLN A 107 12.08 9.21 1.09
C GLN A 107 12.92 8.11 0.42
N ALA A 108 13.07 6.97 1.09
CA ALA A 108 13.78 5.84 0.54
C ALA A 108 13.12 5.31 -0.75
N MET A 109 11.79 5.25 -0.80
CA MET A 109 11.04 4.88 -2.02
C MET A 109 11.22 5.91 -3.14
N ALA A 110 11.18 7.20 -2.81
CA ALA A 110 11.35 8.27 -3.79
C ALA A 110 12.74 8.27 -4.45
N SER A 111 13.79 7.92 -3.68
CA SER A 111 15.16 7.74 -4.21
C SER A 111 15.26 6.65 -5.28
N ASP A 112 14.39 5.65 -5.26
CA ASP A 112 14.39 4.54 -6.21
C ASP A 112 13.52 4.82 -7.45
N ASN A 113 13.15 6.08 -7.69
CA ASN A 113 12.24 6.52 -8.76
C ASN A 113 10.83 5.89 -8.68
N ILE A 114 10.43 5.40 -7.51
CA ILE A 114 9.04 4.99 -7.27
C ILE A 114 8.19 6.26 -7.20
N LYS A 115 7.30 6.46 -8.17
CA LYS A 115 6.35 7.56 -8.15
C LYS A 115 5.33 7.33 -7.03
N LEU A 116 5.46 8.11 -5.96
CA LEU A 116 4.45 8.21 -4.91
C LEU A 116 3.28 9.06 -5.43
N VAL A 117 2.32 8.42 -6.09
CA VAL A 117 1.08 9.09 -6.55
C VAL A 117 0.02 8.90 -5.46
N ASN A 118 -0.56 10.00 -4.96
CA ASN A 118 -1.53 10.01 -3.85
C ASN A 118 -1.02 9.43 -2.50
N ILE A 119 0.29 9.51 -2.24
CA ILE A 119 0.90 9.08 -0.96
C ILE A 119 1.71 10.26 -0.37
N GLY A 120 1.04 11.18 0.33
CA GLY A 120 1.57 12.46 0.87
C GLY A 120 2.05 13.45 -0.23
N LYS A 121 1.94 14.79 -0.19
CA LYS A 121 1.54 15.86 0.76
C LYS A 121 0.10 16.37 0.49
N TYR A 122 -0.62 16.73 1.57
CA TYR A 122 -1.33 18.02 1.70
C TYR A 122 -0.74 18.73 2.92
#